data_AF-A0A7X6CGZ5-F1
#
_entry.id   AF-A0A7X6CGZ5-F1
#
_cell.length_a   1.000
_cell.length_b   1.000
_cell.length_c   1.000
_cell.angle_alpha   90.00
_cell.angle_beta   90.00
_cell.angle_gamma   90.00
#
_symmetry.space_group_name_H-M   'P 1'
#
loop_
_entity.id
_entity.type
_entity.pdbx_description
1 polymer ?
#
loop_
_entity_poly.entity_id
_entity_poly.type
_entity_poly.pdbx_seq_one_letter_code
_entity_poly.pdbx_strand_id
1 'polypeptide(L)' 'MAAKDRFHDAVKRGLKKDKWVITHESFFKRELPQSSVRRYQVKLIVYDPVKEVIVKWID' A
#
# COMPACT_ATOMS: atom_id res chain seq x y z
N MET A 1 -18.88 0.06 -16.34
CA MET A 1 -17.53 -0.37 -15.88
C MET A 1 -16.55 0.68 -16.38
N ALA A 2 -16.12 1.58 -15.51
CA ALA A 2 -15.31 2.72 -15.91
C ALA A 2 -13.88 2.26 -16.24
N ALA A 3 -13.28 2.82 -17.30
CA ALA A 3 -11.90 2.54 -17.69
C ALA A 3 -10.87 2.81 -16.57
N LYS A 4 -11.29 3.55 -15.53
CA LYS A 4 -10.53 3.85 -14.30
C LYS A 4 -10.14 2.59 -13.49
N ASP A 5 -10.95 1.54 -13.48
CA ASP A 5 -10.68 0.36 -12.64
C ASP A 5 -9.52 -0.53 -13.15
N ARG A 6 -9.29 -0.56 -14.47
CA ARG A 6 -8.27 -1.47 -15.06
C ARG A 6 -6.85 -1.12 -14.65
N PHE A 7 -6.54 0.17 -14.54
CA PHE A 7 -5.21 0.63 -14.14
C PHE A 7 -5.00 0.46 -12.64
N HIS A 8 -6.02 0.74 -11.82
CA HIS A 8 -5.98 0.47 -10.38
C HIS A 8 -5.67 -1.00 -10.09
N ASP A 9 -6.39 -1.92 -10.76
CA ASP A 9 -6.20 -3.35 -10.58
C ASP A 9 -4.86 -3.86 -11.15
N ALA A 10 -4.37 -3.28 -12.24
CA ALA A 10 -3.06 -3.61 -12.79
C ALA A 10 -1.94 -3.20 -11.83
N VAL A 11 -1.99 -1.99 -11.28
CA VAL A 11 -1.03 -1.48 -10.30
C VAL A 11 -1.06 -2.34 -9.04
N LYS A 12 -2.24 -2.59 -8.45
CA LYS A 12 -2.39 -3.48 -7.28
C LYS A 12 -1.78 -4.86 -7.51
N ARG A 13 -2.01 -5.44 -8.69
CA ARG A 13 -1.45 -6.75 -9.04
C ARG A 13 0.07 -6.73 -9.14
N GLY A 14 0.66 -5.69 -9.74
CA GLY A 14 2.11 -5.52 -9.79
C GLY A 14 2.72 -5.42 -8.40
N LEU A 15 2.18 -4.52 -7.57
CA LEU A 15 2.64 -4.31 -6.20
C LEU A 15 2.55 -5.61 -5.36
N LYS A 16 1.44 -6.34 -5.49
CA LYS A 16 1.28 -7.62 -4.81
C LYS A 16 2.26 -8.69 -5.30
N LYS A 17 2.56 -8.72 -6.60
CA LYS A 17 3.56 -9.64 -7.19
C LYS A 17 4.96 -9.36 -6.63
N ASP A 18 5.27 -8.10 -6.41
CA ASP A 18 6.52 -7.64 -5.81
C ASP A 18 6.51 -7.68 -4.27
N LYS A 19 5.49 -8.33 -3.67
CA LYS A 19 5.30 -8.50 -2.22
C LYS A 19 5.14 -7.21 -1.44
N TRP A 20 4.68 -6.14 -2.08
CA TRP A 20 4.31 -4.91 -1.38
C TRP A 20 2.96 -5.05 -0.69
N VAL A 21 2.88 -4.53 0.53
CA VAL A 21 1.65 -4.41 1.29
C VAL A 21 1.09 -3.01 1.10
N ILE A 22 -0.14 -2.91 0.60
CA ILE A 22 -0.83 -1.62 0.42
C ILE A 22 -1.66 -1.33 1.67
N THR A 23 -1.48 -0.16 2.26
CA THR A 23 -2.22 0.26 3.45
C THR A 23 -2.63 1.74 3.37
N HIS A 24 -3.41 2.18 4.35
CA HIS A 24 -3.83 3.58 4.50
C HIS A 24 -3.18 4.19 5.74
N GLU A 25 -3.05 5.52 5.75
CA GLU A 25 -2.32 6.25 6.79
C GLU A 25 -2.87 6.01 8.21
N SER A 26 -4.19 5.88 8.36
CA SER A 26 -4.86 5.68 9.66
C SER A 26 -4.55 4.32 10.30
N PHE A 27 -4.31 3.28 9.49
CA PHE A 27 -3.98 1.94 9.99
C PHE A 27 -2.55 1.86 10.54
N PHE A 28 -1.61 2.62 9.95
CA PHE A 28 -0.19 2.54 10.27
C PHE A 28 0.25 3.40 11.48
N LYS A 29 -0.65 4.21 12.05
CA LYS A 29 -0.37 4.99 13.27
C LYS A 29 -0.34 4.14 14.55
N ARG A 30 -0.60 2.83 14.45
CA ARG A 30 -0.60 1.89 15.57
C ARG A 30 0.78 1.25 15.74
N GLU A 31 1.17 0.97 16.98
CA GLU A 31 2.50 0.41 17.31
C GLU A 31 2.72 -1.01 16.76
N LEU A 32 1.68 -1.84 16.70
CA LEU A 32 1.78 -3.22 16.23
C LEU A 32 2.17 -3.31 14.73
N PRO A 33 1.49 -2.62 13.79
CA PRO A 33 1.92 -2.53 12.40
C PRO A 33 3.36 -2.04 12.23
N GLN A 34 3.78 -1.01 12.99
CA GLN A 34 5.13 -0.45 12.91
C GLN A 34 6.18 -1.46 13.39
N SER A 35 5.90 -2.17 14.49
CA SER A 35 6.76 -3.22 15.01
C SER A 35 6.94 -4.36 14.01
N SER A 36 5.86 -4.76 13.31
CA SER A 36 5.91 -5.78 12.27
C SER A 36 6.71 -5.33 11.05
N VAL A 37 6.53 -4.10 10.57
CA VAL A 37 7.33 -3.57 9.45
C VAL A 37 8.81 -3.57 9.79
N ARG A 38 9.18 -3.10 11.00
CA ARG A 38 10.57 -3.06 11.44
C ARG A 38 11.18 -4.45 11.63
N ARG A 39 10.42 -5.40 12.18
CA ARG A 39 10.90 -6.75 12.49
C ARG A 39 11.00 -7.65 11.26
N TYR A 40 10.09 -7.49 10.30
CA TYR A 40 10.00 -8.35 9.12
C TYR A 40 10.40 -7.66 7.81
N GLN A 41 10.89 -6.41 7.88
CA GLN A 41 11.30 -5.59 6.71
C GLN A 41 10.23 -5.60 5.61
N VAL A 42 8.98 -5.35 6.03
CA VAL A 42 7.85 -5.43 5.11
C VAL A 42 7.86 -4.20 4.20
N LYS A 43 8.01 -4.46 2.91
CA LYS A 43 7.83 -3.45 1.87
C LYS A 43 6.38 -2.98 1.85
N LEU A 44 6.15 -1.73 2.19
CA LEU A 44 4.84 -1.16 2.43
C LEU A 44 4.62 0.14 1.67
N ILE A 45 3.38 0.33 1.23
CA ILE A 45 2.95 1.48 0.43
C ILE A 45 1.75 2.11 1.10
N VAL A 46 1.80 3.43 1.28
CA VAL A 46 0.66 4.20 1.79
C VAL A 46 -0.13 4.76 0.61
N TYR A 47 -1.39 4.37 0.50
CA TYR A 47 -2.30 4.77 -0.56
C TYR A 47 -3.43 5.67 -0.03
N ASP A 48 -3.67 6.80 -0.72
CA ASP A 48 -4.80 7.69 -0.48
C ASP A 48 -5.99 7.27 -1.37
N PRO A 49 -7.09 6.76 -0.80
CA PRO A 49 -8.24 6.30 -1.57
C PRO A 49 -9.10 7.43 -2.14
N VAL A 50 -8.99 8.65 -1.62
CA VAL A 50 -9.78 9.80 -2.10
C VAL A 50 -9.09 10.43 -3.31
N LYS A 51 -7.76 10.56 -3.25
CA LYS A 51 -6.96 11.13 -4.35
C LYS A 51 -6.47 10.09 -5.35
N GLU A 52 -6.64 8.80 -5.04
CA GLU A 52 -6.17 7.66 -5.85
C GLU A 52 -4.66 7.69 -6.14
N VAL A 53 -3.85 8.14 -5.18
CA VAL A 53 -2.39 8.26 -5.33
C VAL A 53 -1.62 7.47 -4.27
N ILE A 54 -0.44 6.99 -4.64
CA ILE A 54 0.55 6.49 -3.70
C ILE A 54 1.24 7.68 -3.04
N VAL A 55 1.16 7.74 -1.72
CA VAL A 55 1.69 8.85 -0.92
C VAL A 55 3.11 8.56 -0.46
N LYS A 56 3.40 7.31 -0.04
CA LYS A 56 4.70 6.92 0.53
C LYS A 56 5.08 5.48 0.19
N TRP A 57 6.39 5.25 0.09
CA TRP A 57 7.04 3.95 -0.02
C TRP A 57 7.91 3.75 1.22
N ILE A 58 7.82 2.57 1.83
CA ILE A 58 8.58 2.19 3.03
C ILE A 58 9.18 0.80 2.75
N ASP A 59 10.50 0.68 2.77
CA ASP A 59 11.25 -0.56 2.53
C ASP A 59 12.18 -0.97 3.69
#